data_AF-A0A6B2S5D3-F1
#
_entry.id   AF-A0A6B2S5D3-F1
#
_cell.length_a   1.000
_cell.length_b   1.000
_cell.length_c   1.000
_cell.angle_alpha   90.00
_cell.angle_beta   90.00
_cell.angle_gamma   90.00
#
_symmetry.space_group_name_H-M   'P 1'
#
loop_
_entity.id
_entity.type
_entity.pdbx_description
1 polymer ?
#
loop_
_entity_poly.entity_id
_entity_poly.type
_entity_poly.pdbx_seq_one_letter_code
_entity_poly.pdbx_strand_id
1 'polypeptide(L)'
;MVRHDPSVSPRSPGRTVEWVVACGRPRFVRSGRAITLRLIRTVRDVTDLTPLRPPSPPTPLTVDVVLPCLDEAGALPRVLERIPDGWRALVVDNGSTDGSAAIAAGLGATVVHEPRRGFGAACHAGLRAATAELVCF
;
A
#
# COMPACT_ATOMS: atom_id res chain seq x y z
N MET A 1 19.58 -38.56 -3.11
CA MET A 1 18.47 -38.97 -2.21
C MET A 1 18.39 -37.96 -1.07
N VAL A 2 17.72 -36.83 -1.31
CA VAL A 2 17.58 -35.74 -0.33
C VAL A 2 16.29 -36.00 0.44
N ARG A 3 16.38 -36.10 1.77
CA ARG A 3 15.23 -36.31 2.66
C ARG A 3 14.46 -35.01 2.79
N HIS A 4 13.14 -35.09 2.63
CA HIS A 4 12.23 -33.96 2.80
C HIS A 4 11.96 -33.76 4.30
N ASP A 5 12.20 -32.55 4.81
CA ASP A 5 11.82 -32.14 6.17
C ASP A 5 10.32 -31.77 6.20
N PRO A 6 9.49 -32.42 7.04
CA PRO A 6 8.05 -32.20 7.10
C PRO A 6 7.62 -30.95 7.91
N SER A 7 8.53 -30.12 8.41
CA SER A 7 8.15 -28.93 9.22
C SER A 7 7.94 -27.62 8.45
N VAL A 8 7.93 -27.64 7.11
CA VAL A 8 7.69 -26.44 6.29
C VAL A 8 6.19 -26.24 6.08
N SER A 9 5.60 -25.32 6.86
CA SER A 9 4.22 -24.86 6.70
C SER A 9 3.99 -24.25 5.30
N PRO A 10 2.86 -24.51 4.63
CA PRO A 10 2.57 -23.96 3.31
C PRO A 10 2.51 -22.43 3.37
N ARG A 11 3.24 -21.78 2.44
CA ARG A 11 3.22 -20.33 2.25
C ARG A 11 1.80 -19.87 1.89
N SER A 12 1.25 -18.94 2.65
CA SER A 12 -0.01 -18.28 2.33
C SER A 12 0.05 -17.65 0.92
N PRO A 13 -1.03 -17.69 0.13
CA PRO A 13 -1.05 -17.06 -1.19
C PRO A 13 -0.80 -15.56 -1.05
N GLY A 14 0.18 -15.06 -1.80
CA GLY A 14 0.55 -13.65 -1.81
C GLY A 14 -0.66 -12.78 -2.19
N ARG A 15 -1.02 -11.84 -1.31
CA ARG A 15 -1.98 -10.79 -1.64
C ARG A 15 -1.37 -9.90 -2.71
N THR A 16 -2.00 -9.86 -3.88
CA THR A 16 -1.74 -8.85 -4.91
C THR A 16 -2.22 -7.51 -4.35
N VAL A 17 -1.30 -6.60 -4.08
CA VAL A 17 -1.63 -5.22 -3.70
C VAL A 17 -2.03 -4.49 -4.99
N GLU A 18 -3.25 -3.97 -5.05
CA GLU A 18 -3.73 -3.17 -6.17
C GLU A 18 -3.18 -1.74 -6.03
N TRP A 19 -2.51 -1.26 -7.08
CA TRP A 19 -1.76 0.01 -7.08
C TRP A 19 -2.66 1.15 -7.54
N VAL A 20 -3.00 2.09 -6.64
CA VAL A 20 -3.63 3.37 -7.02
C VAL A 20 -2.63 4.50 -6.81
N VAL A 21 -1.96 4.91 -7.89
CA VAL A 21 -1.20 6.16 -7.93
C VAL A 21 -2.16 7.28 -8.34
N ALA A 22 -2.64 8.07 -7.39
CA ALA A 22 -3.48 9.23 -7.68
C ALA A 22 -2.61 10.44 -8.09
N CYS A 23 -2.14 10.46 -9.35
CA CYS A 23 -1.55 11.66 -9.96
C CYS A 23 -2.55 12.34 -10.91
N GLY A 24 -3.08 13.50 -10.53
CA GLY A 24 -3.59 14.53 -11.44
C GLY A 24 -4.92 14.24 -12.17
N ARG A 25 -5.81 15.23 -12.24
CA ARG A 25 -7.15 15.16 -12.85
C ARG A 25 -7.12 14.69 -14.33
N PRO A 26 -8.03 13.80 -14.78
CA PRO A 26 -8.15 13.46 -16.20
C PRO A 26 -8.75 14.63 -16.99
N ARG A 27 -7.98 15.19 -17.93
CA ARG A 27 -8.51 16.05 -19.01
C ARG A 27 -8.95 15.14 -20.16
N PHE A 28 -10.26 15.03 -20.38
CA PHE A 28 -10.83 14.33 -21.53
C PHE A 28 -10.67 15.19 -22.79
N VAL A 29 -9.86 14.74 -23.75
CA VAL A 29 -9.90 15.19 -25.14
C VAL A 29 -10.79 14.23 -25.92
N ARG A 30 -11.86 14.76 -26.53
CA ARG A 30 -12.83 14.03 -27.36
C ARG A 30 -12.35 13.99 -28.80
N SER A 31 -12.05 12.80 -29.30
CA SER A 31 -12.03 12.43 -30.73
C SER A 31 -12.01 10.90 -30.73
N GLY A 32 -13.02 10.16 -31.17
CA GLY A 32 -13.78 10.31 -32.39
C GLY A 32 -13.51 9.09 -33.28
N ARG A 33 -14.03 7.91 -32.90
CA ARG A 33 -14.40 6.76 -33.77
C ARG A 33 -14.80 5.55 -32.91
N ALA A 34 -16.02 5.07 -33.14
CA ALA A 34 -16.61 3.91 -32.48
C ALA A 34 -15.98 2.61 -33.01
N ILE A 35 -15.59 1.71 -32.10
CA ILE A 35 -15.19 0.34 -32.43
C ILE A 35 -16.26 -0.59 -31.87
N THR A 36 -17.04 -1.20 -32.76
CA THR A 36 -18.05 -2.21 -32.42
C THR A 36 -17.34 -3.49 -31.98
N LEU A 37 -17.32 -3.77 -30.67
CA LEU A 37 -16.89 -5.06 -30.13
C LEU A 37 -18.09 -5.99 -30.02
N ARG A 38 -18.04 -7.06 -30.81
CA ARG A 38 -19.01 -8.15 -30.90
C ARG A 38 -19.01 -8.94 -29.59
N LEU A 39 -20.04 -8.73 -28.76
CA LEU A 39 -20.25 -9.46 -27.51
C LEU A 39 -20.74 -10.88 -27.82
N ILE A 40 -19.89 -11.89 -27.69
CA ILE A 40 -20.32 -13.28 -27.52
C ILE A 40 -19.42 -13.96 -26.49
N ARG A 41 -19.91 -14.00 -25.25
CA ARG A 41 -19.63 -15.12 -24.34
C ARG A 41 -20.96 -15.55 -23.75
N THR A 42 -21.43 -16.71 -24.19
CA THR A 42 -22.58 -17.40 -23.63
C THR A 42 -22.23 -17.83 -22.21
N VAL A 43 -22.87 -17.23 -21.20
CA VAL A 43 -22.83 -17.72 -19.82
C VAL A 43 -23.57 -19.06 -19.82
N ARG A 44 -22.87 -20.16 -19.54
CA ARG A 44 -23.49 -21.47 -19.29
C ARG A 44 -23.78 -21.60 -17.80
N ASP A 45 -25.00 -22.04 -17.52
CA ASP A 45 -25.57 -22.58 -16.29
C ASP A 45 -25.51 -21.77 -15.00
N VAL A 46 -26.68 -21.24 -14.62
CA VAL A 46 -27.03 -20.72 -13.30
C VAL A 46 -27.77 -21.84 -12.55
N THR A 47 -27.04 -22.84 -12.05
CA THR A 47 -27.60 -23.87 -11.16
C THR A 47 -26.61 -24.26 -10.07
N ASP A 48 -26.15 -23.27 -9.31
CA ASP A 48 -25.67 -23.47 -7.95
C ASP A 48 -26.28 -22.37 -7.06
N LEU A 49 -27.43 -22.67 -6.45
CA LEU A 49 -28.10 -21.79 -5.49
C LEU A 49 -27.75 -22.19 -4.06
N THR A 50 -26.47 -22.43 -3.79
CA THR A 50 -25.98 -22.28 -2.43
C THR A 50 -26.24 -20.81 -2.03
N PRO A 51 -26.97 -20.51 -0.94
CA PRO A 51 -27.17 -19.12 -0.53
C PRO A 51 -25.78 -18.52 -0.27
N LEU A 52 -25.39 -17.57 -1.11
CA LEU A 52 -24.17 -16.80 -0.91
C LEU A 52 -24.26 -16.23 0.51
N ARG A 53 -23.35 -16.68 1.38
CA ARG A 53 -23.17 -16.08 2.70
C ARG A 53 -23.13 -14.56 2.48
N PRO A 54 -23.97 -13.76 3.16
CA PRO A 54 -23.91 -12.32 3.01
C PRO A 54 -22.46 -11.90 3.30
N PRO A 55 -21.87 -11.00 2.50
CA PRO A 55 -20.52 -10.53 2.77
C PRO A 55 -20.49 -10.09 4.23
N SER A 56 -19.46 -10.53 4.96
CA SER A 56 -19.24 -10.01 6.31
C SER A 56 -19.16 -8.49 6.21
N PRO A 57 -19.65 -7.73 7.21
CA PRO A 57 -19.52 -6.28 7.17
C PRO A 57 -18.06 -5.94 6.88
N PRO A 58 -17.78 -4.96 6.00
CA PRO A 58 -16.41 -4.63 5.66
C PRO A 58 -15.66 -4.34 6.96
N THR A 59 -14.56 -5.05 7.17
CA THR A 59 -13.60 -4.66 8.20
C THR A 59 -13.18 -3.21 7.92
N PRO A 60 -13.05 -2.36 8.96
CA PRO A 60 -12.57 -1.01 8.74
C PRO A 60 -11.21 -1.09 8.02
N LEU A 61 -11.12 -0.43 6.86
CA LEU A 61 -9.93 -0.52 6.02
C LEU A 61 -8.74 0.05 6.77
N THR A 62 -7.66 -0.72 6.82
CA THR A 62 -6.40 -0.25 7.42
C THR A 62 -5.65 0.63 6.44
N VAL A 63 -4.97 1.67 6.94
CA VAL A 63 -4.22 2.63 6.11
C VAL A 63 -2.80 2.84 6.66
N ASP A 64 -1.81 2.71 5.79
CA ASP A 64 -0.42 3.12 6.03
C ASP A 64 -0.10 4.38 5.20
N VAL A 65 0.51 5.38 5.82
CA VAL A 65 1.03 6.58 5.15
C VAL A 65 2.55 6.50 5.12
N VAL A 66 3.12 6.30 3.94
CA VAL A 66 4.56 6.26 3.72
C VAL A 66 5.09 7.68 3.54
N LEU A 67 6.01 8.09 4.41
CA LEU A 67 6.64 9.40 4.38
C LEU A 67 8.14 9.24 4.10
N PRO A 68 8.59 9.37 2.84
CA PRO A 68 10.01 9.45 2.52
C PRO A 68 10.64 10.62 3.27
N CYS A 69 11.73 10.37 3.98
CA CYS A 69 12.33 11.34 4.89
C CYS A 69 13.84 11.43 4.66
N LEU A 70 14.34 12.65 4.44
CA LEU A 70 15.76 12.96 4.43
C LEU A 70 15.94 14.38 4.98
N ASP A 71 16.44 14.47 6.22
CA ASP A 71 16.69 15.74 6.91
C ASP A 71 15.44 16.65 7.00
N GLU A 72 14.34 16.08 7.50
CA GLU A 72 13.01 16.72 7.62
C GLU A 72 12.59 16.98 9.08
N ALA A 73 13.53 17.14 10.00
CA ALA A 73 13.26 17.30 11.44
C ALA A 73 12.28 18.44 11.75
N GLY A 74 12.33 19.53 10.97
CA GLY A 74 11.44 20.68 11.12
C GLY A 74 10.03 20.47 10.56
N ALA A 75 9.86 19.58 9.59
CA ALA A 75 8.57 19.35 8.92
C ALA A 75 7.76 18.21 9.58
N LEU A 76 8.46 17.17 10.08
CA LEU A 76 7.85 15.97 10.63
C LEU A 76 6.75 16.22 11.67
N PRO A 77 6.92 17.10 12.69
CA PRO A 77 5.88 17.35 13.70
C PRO A 77 4.55 17.76 13.07
N ARG A 78 4.58 18.75 12.17
CA ARG A 78 3.37 19.29 11.54
C ARG A 78 2.70 18.29 10.61
N VAL A 79 3.47 17.42 9.95
CA VAL A 79 2.92 16.38 9.05
C VAL A 79 2.28 15.27 9.86
N LEU A 80 2.97 14.76 10.88
CA LEU A 80 2.50 13.64 11.70
C LEU A 80 1.25 14.04 12.52
N GLU A 81 1.16 15.28 13.02
CA GLU A 81 -0.03 15.80 13.70
C GLU A 81 -1.30 15.80 12.83
N ARG A 82 -1.17 15.72 11.50
CA ARG A 82 -2.29 15.75 10.56
C ARG A 82 -2.71 14.39 10.06
N ILE A 83 -2.00 13.33 10.45
CA ILE A 83 -2.39 11.97 10.11
C ILE A 83 -3.64 11.62 10.93
N PRO A 84 -4.74 11.18 10.29
CA PRO A 84 -5.96 10.83 11.02
C PRO A 84 -5.75 9.70 12.01
N ASP A 85 -6.51 9.70 13.10
CA ASP A 85 -6.53 8.60 14.05
C ASP A 85 -6.82 7.26 13.36
N GLY A 86 -6.12 6.21 13.81
CA GLY A 86 -6.24 4.86 13.25
C GLY A 86 -5.43 4.63 11.97
N TRP A 87 -4.74 5.65 11.43
CA TRP A 87 -3.80 5.51 10.33
C TRP A 87 -2.39 5.37 10.87
N ARG A 88 -1.56 4.51 10.28
CA ARG A 88 -0.18 4.31 10.73
C ARG A 88 0.79 5.08 9.83
N ALA A 89 1.62 5.91 10.45
CA ALA A 89 2.70 6.60 9.76
C ALA A 89 3.95 5.70 9.63
N LEU A 90 4.43 5.52 8.41
CA LEU A 90 5.70 4.86 8.08
C LEU A 90 6.69 5.91 7.60
N VAL A 91 7.49 6.46 8.51
CA VAL A 91 8.55 7.43 8.16
C VAL A 91 9.76 6.64 7.69
N VAL A 92 10.12 6.81 6.42
CA VAL A 92 11.25 6.10 5.82
C VAL A 92 12.47 7.01 5.84
N ASP A 93 13.30 6.85 6.86
CA ASP A 93 14.57 7.57 6.98
C ASP A 93 15.55 7.08 5.91
N ASN A 94 15.93 7.99 5.02
CA ASN A 94 16.79 7.71 3.88
C ASN A 94 18.20 8.30 4.06
N GLY A 95 18.68 8.24 5.31
CA GLY A 95 20.01 8.70 5.70
C GLY A 95 20.02 10.12 6.25
N SER A 96 19.02 10.49 7.05
CA SER A 96 19.01 11.77 7.75
C SER A 96 20.13 11.85 8.78
N THR A 97 20.58 13.07 9.04
CA THR A 97 21.67 13.44 9.96
C THR A 97 21.24 14.49 10.98
N ASP A 98 20.05 15.07 10.81
CA ASP A 98 19.47 16.12 11.64
C ASP A 98 18.62 15.61 12.83
N GLY A 99 18.53 14.29 13.02
CA GLY A 99 17.71 13.67 14.06
C GLY A 99 16.27 13.36 13.66
N SER A 100 15.90 13.52 12.38
CA SER A 100 14.56 13.21 11.84
C SER A 100 13.98 11.87 12.29
N ALA A 101 14.78 10.80 12.23
CA ALA A 101 14.34 9.46 12.65
C ALA A 101 13.92 9.41 14.12
N ALA A 102 14.70 10.05 15.01
CA ALA A 102 14.39 10.08 16.44
C ALA A 102 13.13 10.90 16.72
N ILE A 103 12.96 12.03 16.03
CA ILE A 103 11.77 12.88 16.13
C ILE A 103 10.52 12.11 15.68
N ALA A 104 10.58 11.47 14.51
CA ALA A 104 9.48 10.67 13.98
C ALA A 104 9.06 9.55 14.95
N ALA A 105 10.03 8.79 15.48
CA ALA A 105 9.76 7.74 16.45
C ALA A 105 9.13 8.30 17.75
N GLY A 106 9.65 9.43 18.24
CA GLY A 106 9.13 10.10 19.44
C GLY A 106 7.68 10.61 19.28
N LEU A 107 7.26 10.87 18.04
CA LEU A 107 5.90 11.26 17.67
C LEU A 107 4.98 10.07 17.35
N GLY A 108 5.44 8.83 17.56
CA GLY A 108 4.65 7.62 17.37
C GLY A 108 4.65 7.06 15.95
N ALA A 109 5.47 7.60 15.04
CA ALA A 109 5.64 6.99 13.72
C ALA A 109 6.48 5.70 13.81
N THR A 110 6.21 4.75 12.92
CA THR A 110 7.11 3.62 12.69
C THR A 110 8.21 4.05 11.73
N VAL A 111 9.46 3.95 12.16
CA VAL A 111 10.61 4.37 11.35
C VAL A 111 11.20 3.18 10.60
N VAL A 112 11.31 3.31 9.28
CA VAL A 112 11.97 2.35 8.38
C VAL A 112 13.27 2.99 7.90
N HIS A 113 14.39 2.30 8.03
CA HIS A 113 15.68 2.82 7.54
C HIS A 113 15.98 2.24 6.15
N GLU A 114 16.23 3.11 5.18
CA GLU A 114 16.65 2.73 3.82
C GLU A 114 18.05 3.29 3.53
N PRO A 115 19.10 2.43 3.53
CA PRO A 115 20.49 2.88 3.35
C PRO A 115 20.80 3.39 1.95
N ARG A 116 20.03 2.98 0.92
CA ARG A 116 20.21 3.48 -0.45
C ARG A 116 19.50 4.81 -0.61
N ARG A 117 20.25 5.90 -0.66
CA ARG A 117 19.70 7.25 -0.90
C ARG A 117 18.90 7.34 -2.19
N GLY A 118 17.84 8.14 -2.14
CA GLY A 118 16.95 8.47 -3.24
C GLY A 118 15.49 8.30 -2.85
N PHE A 119 14.67 9.30 -3.20
CA PHE A 119 13.22 9.32 -2.92
C PHE A 119 12.52 8.01 -3.31
N GLY A 120 12.79 7.48 -4.51
CA GLY A 120 12.19 6.22 -4.97
C GLY A 120 12.63 5.00 -4.16
N ALA A 121 13.86 4.98 -3.62
CA ALA A 121 14.30 3.91 -2.73
C ALA A 121 13.54 3.96 -1.41
N ALA A 122 13.37 5.14 -0.83
CA ALA A 122 12.57 5.35 0.38
C ALA A 122 11.11 4.96 0.16
N CYS A 123 10.46 5.40 -0.93
CA CYS A 123 9.09 4.99 -1.25
C CYS A 123 8.97 3.47 -1.36
N HIS A 124 9.89 2.82 -2.07
CA HIS A 124 9.88 1.38 -2.25
C HIS A 124 10.10 0.63 -0.93
N ALA A 125 10.98 1.10 -0.04
CA ALA A 125 11.19 0.51 1.27
C ALA A 125 9.97 0.65 2.17
N GLY A 126 9.35 1.84 2.22
CA GLY A 126 8.12 2.07 2.99
C GLY A 126 6.96 1.22 2.52
N LEU A 127 6.79 1.10 1.20
CA LEU A 127 5.81 0.22 0.60
C LEU A 127 6.01 -1.25 0.94
N ARG A 128 7.26 -1.73 0.99
CA ARG A 128 7.57 -3.11 1.42
C ARG A 128 7.33 -3.33 2.91
N ALA A 129 7.42 -2.28 3.72
CA ALA A 129 7.13 -2.32 5.15
C ALA A 129 5.63 -2.19 5.45
N ALA A 130 4.84 -1.63 4.53
CA ALA A 130 3.41 -1.49 4.67
C ALA A 130 2.71 -2.84 4.74
N THR A 131 1.71 -2.92 5.62
CA THR A 131 0.89 -4.12 5.84
C THR A 131 -0.61 -3.81 5.76
N ALA A 132 -0.96 -2.54 5.66
CA ALA A 132 -2.32 -2.07 5.51
C ALA A 132 -2.93 -2.46 4.15
N GLU A 133 -4.26 -2.44 4.08
CA GLU A 133 -4.99 -2.66 2.83
C GLU A 133 -4.84 -1.48 1.86
N LEU A 134 -4.69 -0.26 2.39
CA LEU A 134 -4.42 0.95 1.63
C LEU A 134 -3.07 1.56 2.03
N VAL A 135 -2.31 2.00 1.02
CA VAL A 135 -1.04 2.68 1.21
C VAL A 135 -1.09 4.05 0.53
N CYS A 136 -0.76 5.10 1.27
CA CYS A 136 -0.64 6.48 0.79
C CYS A 136 0.81 6.95 0.84
N PHE A 137 1.14 7.97 0.05
CA PHE A 137 2.44 8.66 0.03
C PHE A 137 2.22 10.17 0.17
#